data_AF-A0A0R3S5G4-F1
#
_entry.id   AF-A0A0R3S5G4-F1
#
_cell.length_a   1.000
_cell.length_b   1.000
_cell.length_c   1.000
_cell.angle_alpha   90.00
_cell.angle_beta   90.00
_cell.angle_gamma   90.00
#
_symmetry.space_group_name_H-M   'P 1'
#
loop_
_entity.id
_entity.type
_entity.pdbx_description
1 polymer ?
#
loop_
_entity_poly.entity_id
_entity_poly.type
_entity_poly.pdbx_seq_one_letter_code
_entity_poly.pdbx_strand_id
1 'polypeptide(L)'
;MTINSIRKAINVTSSISSQLPFINFSNQPYCIHQQIRLMASANRILTLENLNPNVIAMEYAVRGPLVIRALAIEKELDKGIKKSFNNVIKANIGDAHAMGQKPISFIRQVLACVSDPSLMNSAKYPSDVKKRAELLLSVCTGNSVGSYSHSNGIEIIRKHVAEYISCRDGGIPSNPQHILLSAGASDSIRVCMNLYVTVNF
;
A
#
# COMPACT_ATOMS: atom_id res chain seq x y z
N MET A 1 -13.43 -30.25 9.47
CA MET A 1 -14.57 -29.31 9.48
C MET A 1 -15.55 -29.77 8.42
N THR A 2 -16.73 -30.23 8.81
CA THR A 2 -17.72 -30.85 7.92
C THR A 2 -18.79 -29.84 7.46
N ILE A 3 -19.27 -30.02 6.23
CA ILE A 3 -20.24 -29.19 5.46
C ILE A 3 -21.53 -28.83 6.21
N ASN A 4 -21.86 -29.53 7.30
CA ASN A 4 -23.10 -29.31 8.07
C ASN A 4 -23.10 -28.02 8.92
N SER A 5 -21.95 -27.38 9.16
CA SER A 5 -21.91 -26.12 9.92
C SER A 5 -22.31 -24.88 9.08
N ILE A 6 -22.37 -24.99 7.75
CA ILE A 6 -22.67 -23.86 6.85
C ILE A 6 -24.19 -23.69 6.62
N ARG A 7 -24.99 -24.77 6.71
CA ARG A 7 -26.44 -24.71 6.45
C ARG A 7 -27.25 -23.98 7.54
N LYS A 8 -26.72 -23.82 8.75
CA LYS A 8 -27.45 -23.16 9.86
C LYS A 8 -27.42 -21.63 9.78
N ALA A 9 -26.54 -21.04 8.98
CA ALA A 9 -26.45 -19.60 8.77
C ALA A 9 -27.38 -19.07 7.67
N ILE A 10 -27.90 -19.94 6.79
CA ILE A 10 -28.67 -19.53 5.60
C ILE A 10 -30.19 -19.50 5.87
N ASN A 11 -30.68 -20.17 6.92
CA ASN A 11 -32.13 -20.31 7.19
C ASN A 11 -32.72 -19.26 8.16
N VAL A 12 -32.02 -18.14 8.44
CA VAL A 12 -32.55 -17.09 9.33
C VAL A 12 -33.18 -15.91 8.57
N THR A 13 -33.15 -15.90 7.24
CA THR A 13 -33.58 -14.74 6.42
C THR A 13 -34.93 -14.88 5.71
N SER A 14 -35.77 -15.87 6.03
CA SER A 14 -37.03 -16.11 5.30
C SER A 14 -38.33 -15.78 6.06
N SER A 15 -38.29 -15.05 7.17
CA SER A 15 -39.54 -14.63 7.84
C SER A 15 -39.44 -13.24 8.46
N ILE A 16 -39.85 -12.21 7.71
CA ILE A 16 -40.64 -11.06 8.18
C ILE A 16 -41.32 -10.49 6.93
N SER A 17 -42.61 -10.76 6.81
CA SER A 17 -43.53 -10.13 5.87
C SER A 17 -44.53 -9.31 6.67
N SER A 18 -44.92 -8.19 6.08
CA SER A 18 -46.07 -7.33 6.36
C SER A 18 -45.93 -6.23 7.41
N GLN A 19 -46.21 -5.02 6.92
CA GLN A 19 -46.67 -3.78 7.59
C GLN A 19 -45.66 -2.63 7.67
N LEU A 20 -45.64 -1.80 6.63
CA LEU A 20 -45.23 -0.39 6.73
C LEU A 20 -46.27 0.49 6.01
N PRO A 21 -46.76 1.57 6.64
CA PRO A 21 -47.74 2.46 6.04
C PRO A 21 -47.10 3.44 5.05
N PHE A 22 -47.88 3.81 4.04
CA PHE A 22 -47.59 4.87 3.07
C PHE A 22 -47.29 6.20 3.77
N ILE A 23 -46.15 6.81 3.46
CA ILE A 23 -45.85 8.20 3.84
C ILE A 23 -45.63 9.01 2.55
N ASN A 24 -46.47 10.03 2.40
CA ASN A 24 -46.51 10.99 1.32
C ASN A 24 -45.18 11.76 1.19
N PHE A 25 -44.63 11.83 -0.01
CA PHE A 25 -43.53 12.72 -0.35
C PHE A 25 -44.06 14.14 -0.59
N SER A 26 -43.94 15.02 0.40
CA SER A 26 -44.00 16.46 0.18
C SER A 26 -42.60 16.97 -0.19
N ASN A 27 -42.45 17.44 -1.43
CA ASN A 27 -41.28 18.16 -1.93
C ASN A 27 -40.96 19.38 -1.07
N GLN A 28 -39.80 19.41 -0.41
CA GLN A 28 -39.14 20.64 0.06
C GLN A 28 -37.61 20.49 -0.12
N PRO A 29 -36.92 21.47 -0.74
CA PRO A 29 -35.49 21.39 -0.99
C PRO A 29 -34.73 21.78 0.28
N TYR A 30 -34.36 20.82 1.11
CA TYR A 30 -33.46 21.07 2.24
C TYR A 30 -32.00 20.99 1.80
N CYS A 31 -31.37 22.15 1.78
CA CYS A 31 -29.97 22.43 1.47
C CYS A 31 -29.03 21.69 2.47
N ILE A 32 -28.43 20.58 2.04
CA ILE A 32 -27.55 19.72 2.86
C ILE A 32 -26.20 20.41 3.16
N HIS A 33 -25.81 21.41 2.37
CA HIS A 33 -24.51 22.09 2.53
C HIS A 33 -24.37 22.94 3.80
N GLN A 34 -25.46 23.21 4.54
CA GLN A 34 -25.37 23.93 5.81
C GLN A 34 -25.06 23.03 7.01
N GLN A 35 -25.26 21.71 6.92
CA GLN A 35 -25.08 20.80 8.08
C GLN A 35 -23.63 20.37 8.33
N ILE A 36 -22.77 20.28 7.30
CA ILE A 36 -21.37 19.86 7.53
C ILE A 36 -20.55 20.94 8.25
N ARG A 37 -20.88 22.23 8.07
CA ARG A 37 -20.23 23.32 8.83
C ARG A 37 -20.68 23.43 10.29
N LEU A 38 -21.76 22.77 10.70
CA LEU A 38 -22.32 22.88 12.05
C LEU A 38 -21.80 21.83 13.04
N MET A 39 -21.02 20.83 12.61
CA MET A 39 -20.39 19.88 13.55
C MET A 39 -18.99 20.31 14.03
N ALA A 40 -18.47 21.43 13.52
CA ALA A 40 -17.16 21.96 13.92
C ALA A 40 -17.20 22.80 15.22
N SER A 41 -18.17 22.57 16.11
CA SER A 41 -18.27 23.28 17.39
C SER A 41 -18.88 22.40 18.48
N ALA A 42 -18.04 21.73 19.28
CA ALA A 42 -18.20 21.67 20.75
C ALA A 42 -17.11 20.87 21.49
N ASN A 43 -16.21 20.12 20.84
CA ASN A 43 -15.07 19.50 21.53
C ASN A 43 -13.83 19.44 20.63
N ARG A 44 -12.74 20.08 21.05
CA ARG A 44 -11.43 20.02 20.36
C ARG A 44 -10.67 18.72 20.65
N ILE A 45 -11.39 17.65 20.99
CA ILE A 45 -10.83 16.36 21.39
C ILE A 45 -11.31 15.33 20.39
N LEU A 46 -10.36 14.64 19.76
CA LEU A 46 -10.62 13.53 18.86
C LEU A 46 -11.14 12.33 19.68
N THR A 47 -12.32 11.83 19.36
CA THR A 47 -12.94 10.65 19.96
C THR A 47 -13.34 9.66 18.86
N LEU A 48 -13.60 8.39 19.21
CA LEU A 48 -14.10 7.43 18.21
C LEU A 48 -15.43 7.86 17.60
N GLU A 49 -16.26 8.59 18.35
CA GLU A 49 -17.58 9.06 17.94
C GLU A 49 -17.51 10.19 16.89
N ASN A 50 -16.42 10.97 16.87
CA ASN A 50 -16.25 12.09 15.94
C ASN A 50 -15.18 11.83 14.85
N LEU A 51 -14.64 10.60 14.80
CA LEU A 51 -13.69 10.18 13.77
C LEU A 51 -14.43 9.92 12.43
N ASN A 52 -13.72 10.09 11.31
CA ASN A 52 -14.26 9.76 9.99
C ASN A 52 -14.76 8.29 9.98
N PRO A 53 -16.06 8.04 9.70
CA PRO A 53 -16.62 6.70 9.75
C PRO A 53 -15.96 5.72 8.78
N ASN A 54 -15.38 6.21 7.67
CA ASN A 54 -14.63 5.37 6.74
C ASN A 54 -13.33 4.84 7.37
N VAL A 55 -12.72 5.59 8.30
CA VAL A 55 -11.54 5.12 9.05
C VAL A 55 -11.94 4.07 10.08
N ILE A 56 -13.11 4.24 10.71
CA ILE A 56 -13.65 3.28 11.69
C ILE A 56 -14.01 1.95 10.99
N ALA A 57 -14.65 2.02 9.82
CA ALA A 57 -15.07 0.86 9.05
C ALA A 57 -13.91 0.17 8.31
N MET A 58 -12.76 0.83 8.14
CA MET A 58 -11.63 0.28 7.39
C MET A 58 -10.96 -0.86 8.17
N GLU A 59 -10.93 -2.05 7.56
CA GLU A 59 -10.20 -3.20 8.09
C GLU A 59 -8.93 -3.48 7.26
N TYR A 60 -7.78 -3.59 7.95
CA TYR A 60 -6.51 -4.00 7.33
C TYR A 60 -6.00 -5.30 7.96
N ALA A 61 -6.54 -6.42 7.48
CA ALA A 61 -6.37 -7.75 8.08
C ALA A 61 -4.91 -8.26 8.11
N VAL A 62 -4.01 -7.71 7.28
CA VAL A 62 -2.60 -8.11 7.21
C VAL A 62 -1.84 -7.88 8.52
N ARG A 63 -2.35 -6.99 9.40
CA ARG A 63 -1.84 -6.74 10.75
C ARG A 63 -2.92 -6.91 11.84
N GLY A 64 -3.88 -7.82 11.61
CA GLY A 64 -5.01 -8.07 12.48
C GLY A 64 -4.69 -8.91 13.75
N PRO A 65 -5.74 -9.39 14.45
CA PRO A 65 -5.62 -10.10 15.73
C PRO A 65 -4.66 -11.29 15.73
N LEU A 66 -4.57 -12.02 14.61
CA LEU A 66 -3.63 -13.14 14.47
C LEU A 66 -2.17 -12.70 14.60
N VAL A 67 -1.80 -11.58 13.99
CA VAL A 67 -0.44 -11.04 14.07
C VAL A 67 -0.15 -10.54 15.48
N ILE A 68 -1.13 -9.88 16.12
CA ILE A 68 -1.01 -9.44 17.52
C ILE A 68 -0.75 -10.64 18.44
N ARG A 69 -1.50 -11.74 18.26
CA ARG A 69 -1.29 -12.96 19.05
C ARG A 69 0.06 -13.59 18.75
N ALA A 70 0.48 -13.66 17.49
CA ALA A 70 1.77 -14.18 17.08
C ALA A 70 2.93 -13.42 17.78
N LEU A 71 2.87 -12.09 17.80
CA LEU A 71 3.85 -11.25 18.50
C LEU A 71 3.85 -11.47 20.02
N ALA A 72 2.68 -11.69 20.63
CA ALA A 72 2.60 -12.04 22.04
C ALA A 72 3.24 -13.41 22.33
N ILE A 73 3.04 -14.40 21.46
CA ILE A 73 3.66 -15.72 21.57
C ILE A 73 5.18 -15.63 21.44
N GLU A 74 5.70 -14.84 20.51
CA GLU A 74 7.16 -14.58 20.41
C GLU A 74 7.72 -14.06 21.74
N LYS A 75 7.07 -13.05 22.34
CA LYS A 75 7.47 -12.51 23.65
C LYS A 75 7.35 -13.53 24.79
N GLU A 76 6.40 -14.45 24.73
CA GLU A 76 6.26 -15.55 25.69
C GLU A 76 7.43 -16.54 25.56
N LEU A 77 7.79 -16.91 24.33
CA LEU A 77 8.91 -17.79 24.03
C LEU A 77 10.25 -17.15 24.46
N ASP A 78 10.44 -15.86 24.22
CA ASP A 78 11.63 -15.11 24.65
C ASP A 78 11.80 -15.10 26.18
N LYS A 79 10.69 -15.18 26.93
CA LYS A 79 10.68 -15.30 28.39
C LYS A 79 10.86 -16.74 28.89
N GLY A 80 11.07 -17.70 27.99
CA GLY A 80 11.25 -19.11 28.31
C GLY A 80 9.96 -19.87 28.61
N ILE A 81 8.78 -19.31 28.29
CA ILE A 81 7.50 -20.02 28.46
C ILE A 81 7.43 -21.16 27.44
N LYS A 82 7.36 -22.40 27.92
CA LYS A 82 7.27 -23.58 27.04
C LYS A 82 5.96 -23.58 26.24
N LYS A 83 6.09 -23.81 24.93
CA LYS A 83 4.99 -24.09 23.99
C LYS A 83 5.27 -25.41 23.27
N SER A 84 4.33 -25.89 22.45
CA SER A 84 4.52 -27.08 21.60
C SER A 84 5.46 -26.85 20.40
N PHE A 85 6.07 -25.66 20.30
CA PHE A 85 6.97 -25.22 19.25
C PHE A 85 7.98 -24.23 19.85
N ASN A 86 9.11 -24.05 19.18
CA ASN A 86 10.23 -23.25 19.69
C ASN A 86 10.26 -21.82 19.13
N ASN A 87 9.58 -21.58 18.02
CA ASN A 87 9.55 -20.29 17.33
C ASN A 87 8.23 -20.07 16.59
N VAL A 88 7.96 -18.82 16.24
CA VAL A 88 6.83 -18.42 15.39
C VAL A 88 7.37 -18.11 13.99
N ILE A 89 6.76 -18.72 12.96
CA ILE A 89 7.08 -18.43 11.56
C ILE A 89 5.97 -17.53 11.00
N LYS A 90 6.33 -16.31 10.60
CA LYS A 90 5.39 -15.32 10.03
C LYS A 90 5.21 -15.56 8.53
N ALA A 91 4.23 -16.37 8.17
CA ALA A 91 3.85 -16.64 6.78
C ALA A 91 2.70 -15.74 6.27
N ASN A 92 2.44 -14.62 6.94
CA ASN A 92 1.30 -13.75 6.66
C ASN A 92 1.63 -12.54 5.76
N ILE A 93 2.91 -12.25 5.52
CA ILE A 93 3.38 -11.13 4.70
C ILE A 93 4.45 -11.65 3.73
N GLY A 94 4.38 -11.20 2.48
CA GLY A 94 5.41 -11.47 1.46
C GLY A 94 6.69 -10.65 1.66
N ASP A 95 7.34 -10.76 2.82
CA ASP A 95 8.63 -10.12 3.08
C ASP A 95 9.78 -11.10 2.78
N ALA A 96 10.12 -11.19 1.50
CA ALA A 96 11.08 -12.17 1.01
C ALA A 96 12.47 -12.03 1.66
N HIS A 97 12.93 -10.79 1.91
CA HIS A 97 14.23 -10.57 2.55
C HIS A 97 14.20 -10.98 4.03
N ALA A 98 13.13 -10.69 4.77
CA ALA A 98 12.97 -11.19 6.14
C ALA A 98 12.94 -12.73 6.19
N MET A 99 12.46 -13.37 5.13
CA MET A 99 12.44 -14.83 4.96
C MET A 99 13.74 -15.41 4.36
N GLY A 100 14.81 -14.62 4.28
CA GLY A 100 16.16 -15.10 3.92
C GLY A 100 16.49 -15.05 2.42
N GLN A 101 15.65 -14.44 1.58
CA GLN A 101 16.02 -14.19 0.19
C GLN A 101 17.26 -13.29 0.15
N LYS A 102 18.33 -13.79 -0.50
CA LYS A 102 19.56 -13.03 -0.68
C LYS A 102 19.30 -11.82 -1.59
N PRO A 103 19.72 -10.60 -1.21
CA PRO A 103 19.57 -9.44 -2.08
C PRO A 103 20.41 -9.55 -3.35
N ILE A 104 19.92 -8.97 -4.44
CA ILE A 104 20.64 -8.93 -5.71
C ILE A 104 21.81 -7.94 -5.61
N SER A 105 23.04 -8.43 -5.81
CA SER A 105 24.27 -7.64 -5.64
C SER A 105 24.32 -6.40 -6.52
N PHE A 106 23.99 -6.53 -7.81
CA PHE A 106 24.00 -5.40 -8.75
C PHE A 106 23.14 -4.23 -8.26
N ILE A 107 21.92 -4.52 -7.81
CA ILE A 107 20.99 -3.50 -7.30
C ILE A 107 21.56 -2.83 -6.05
N ARG A 108 22.08 -3.61 -5.10
CA ARG A 108 22.68 -3.09 -3.86
C ARG A 108 23.88 -2.19 -4.13
N GLN A 109 24.75 -2.58 -5.06
CA GLN A 109 25.97 -1.83 -5.38
C GLN A 109 25.65 -0.54 -6.13
N VAL A 110 24.70 -0.56 -7.08
CA VAL A 110 24.22 0.67 -7.75
C VAL A 110 23.61 1.63 -6.74
N LEU A 111 22.74 1.14 -5.84
CA LEU A 111 22.14 1.96 -4.79
C LEU A 111 23.19 2.59 -3.88
N ALA A 112 24.22 1.82 -3.48
CA ALA A 112 25.32 2.34 -2.69
C ALA A 112 26.07 3.47 -3.42
N CYS A 113 26.41 3.29 -4.71
CA CYS A 113 27.10 4.31 -5.50
C CYS A 113 26.28 5.58 -5.71
N VAL A 114 24.96 5.48 -5.91
CA VAL A 114 24.13 6.69 -6.08
C VAL A 114 23.86 7.42 -4.76
N SER A 115 23.94 6.73 -3.62
CA SER A 115 23.85 7.33 -2.29
C SER A 115 25.18 7.93 -1.81
N ASP A 116 26.30 7.29 -2.15
CA ASP A 116 27.66 7.78 -1.90
C ASP A 116 28.51 7.62 -3.18
N PRO A 117 28.58 8.67 -4.02
CA PRO A 117 29.35 8.64 -5.26
C PRO A 117 30.84 8.37 -5.10
N SER A 118 31.41 8.58 -3.89
CA SER A 118 32.84 8.30 -3.64
C SER A 118 33.17 6.81 -3.80
N LEU A 119 32.18 5.93 -3.58
CA LEU A 119 32.30 4.48 -3.72
C LEU A 119 32.60 4.03 -5.15
N MET A 120 32.29 4.85 -6.15
CA MET A 120 32.66 4.53 -7.54
C MET A 120 34.18 4.52 -7.74
N ASN A 121 34.94 5.27 -6.92
CA ASN A 121 36.40 5.32 -6.99
C ASN A 121 37.06 4.45 -5.92
N SER A 122 36.52 4.42 -4.71
CA SER A 122 37.12 3.73 -3.56
C SER A 122 36.81 2.23 -3.50
N ALA A 123 35.63 1.81 -3.98
CA ALA A 123 35.24 0.41 -3.98
C ALA A 123 35.58 -0.29 -5.31
N LYS A 124 35.94 -1.58 -5.23
CA LYS A 124 36.21 -2.44 -6.39
C LYS A 124 34.91 -2.96 -7.02
N TYR A 125 33.96 -2.07 -7.29
CA TYR A 125 32.71 -2.46 -7.96
C TYR A 125 32.91 -2.72 -9.46
N PRO A 126 32.12 -3.63 -10.05
CA PRO A 126 32.08 -3.88 -11.48
C PRO A 126 31.84 -2.61 -12.32
N SER A 127 32.32 -2.60 -13.57
CA SER A 127 32.23 -1.41 -14.43
C SER A 127 30.80 -1.07 -14.87
N ASP A 128 29.94 -2.08 -15.02
CA ASP A 128 28.51 -1.92 -15.31
C ASP A 128 27.75 -1.26 -14.16
N VAL A 129 28.09 -1.57 -12.90
CA VAL A 129 27.56 -0.88 -11.71
C VAL A 129 27.89 0.61 -11.75
N LYS A 130 29.17 0.95 -11.99
CA LYS A 130 29.62 2.36 -12.04
C LYS A 130 28.92 3.12 -13.15
N LYS A 131 28.89 2.56 -14.36
CA LYS A 131 28.18 3.14 -15.52
C LYS A 131 26.70 3.37 -15.22
N ARG A 132 26.04 2.40 -14.56
CA ARG A 132 24.62 2.55 -14.19
C ARG A 132 24.41 3.65 -13.16
N ALA A 133 25.29 3.76 -12.16
CA ALA A 133 25.22 4.80 -11.13
C ALA A 133 25.48 6.19 -11.73
N GLU A 134 26.52 6.33 -12.57
CA GLU A 134 26.84 7.57 -13.28
C GLU A 134 25.67 8.05 -14.14
N LEU A 135 25.05 7.15 -14.91
CA LEU A 135 23.87 7.47 -15.72
C LEU A 135 22.69 7.97 -14.86
N LEU A 136 22.45 7.33 -13.71
CA LEU A 136 21.35 7.73 -12.82
C LEU A 136 21.63 9.08 -12.16
N LEU A 137 22.88 9.35 -11.78
CA LEU A 137 23.26 10.65 -11.21
C LEU A 137 23.17 11.75 -12.27
N SER A 138 23.64 11.52 -13.50
CA SER A 138 23.70 12.54 -14.55
C SER A 138 22.34 13.08 -14.98
N VAL A 139 21.26 12.31 -14.78
CA VAL A 139 19.88 12.72 -15.09
C VAL A 139 19.17 13.37 -13.92
N CYS A 140 19.75 13.32 -12.72
CA CYS A 140 19.22 13.98 -11.54
C CYS A 140 19.78 15.40 -11.45
N THR A 141 18.93 16.38 -11.12
CA THR A 141 19.36 17.76 -10.92
C THR A 141 20.45 17.83 -9.85
N GLY A 142 21.56 18.49 -10.17
CA GLY A 142 22.71 18.59 -9.26
C GLY A 142 23.46 17.28 -9.04
N ASN A 143 23.29 16.28 -9.91
CA ASN A 143 23.89 14.96 -9.81
C ASN A 143 23.58 14.27 -8.47
N SER A 144 22.38 14.47 -7.93
CA SER A 144 21.99 13.96 -6.62
C SER A 144 20.63 13.28 -6.66
N VAL A 145 20.57 12.05 -6.15
CA VAL A 145 19.31 11.30 -5.97
C VAL A 145 18.41 11.88 -4.86
N GLY A 146 18.88 12.89 -4.12
CA GLY A 146 18.08 13.63 -3.15
C GLY A 146 17.26 14.77 -3.79
N SER A 147 17.49 15.09 -5.06
CA SER A 147 16.75 16.14 -5.76
C SER A 147 15.34 15.68 -6.13
N TYR A 148 14.38 16.61 -6.16
CA TYR A 148 13.05 16.33 -6.69
C TYR A 148 13.13 15.89 -8.15
N SER A 149 12.25 14.95 -8.52
CA SER A 149 12.01 14.57 -9.91
C SER A 149 10.73 15.23 -10.43
N HIS A 150 10.48 15.13 -11.74
CA HIS A 150 9.17 15.47 -12.30
C HIS A 150 8.06 14.64 -11.65
N SER A 151 6.82 15.14 -11.66
CA SER A 151 5.70 14.51 -10.96
C SER A 151 5.37 13.09 -11.43
N ASN A 152 5.69 12.72 -12.67
CA ASN A 152 5.55 11.35 -13.18
C ASN A 152 6.82 10.50 -12.99
N GLY A 153 7.90 11.07 -12.47
CA GLY A 153 9.18 10.41 -12.21
C GLY A 153 10.26 10.71 -13.26
N ILE A 154 11.48 10.26 -12.96
CA ILE A 154 12.68 10.46 -13.78
C ILE A 154 12.48 9.84 -15.18
N GLU A 155 12.67 10.64 -16.22
CA GLU A 155 12.34 10.28 -17.60
C GLU A 155 13.07 9.02 -18.10
N ILE A 156 14.38 8.92 -17.86
CA ILE A 156 15.14 7.75 -18.31
C ILE A 156 14.70 6.46 -17.62
N ILE A 157 14.24 6.55 -16.36
CA ILE A 157 13.69 5.40 -15.65
C ILE A 157 12.36 4.99 -16.30
N ARG A 158 11.48 5.95 -16.61
CA ARG A 158 10.24 5.67 -17.35
C ARG A 158 10.50 5.04 -18.72
N LYS A 159 11.53 5.48 -19.45
CA LYS A 159 11.95 4.86 -20.72
C LYS A 159 12.37 3.41 -20.54
N HIS A 160 13.22 3.12 -19.55
CA HIS A 160 13.61 1.74 -19.24
C HIS A 160 12.43 0.86 -18.80
N VAL A 161 11.46 1.40 -18.06
CA VAL A 161 10.24 0.66 -17.71
C VAL A 161 9.41 0.33 -18.96
N ALA A 162 9.27 1.28 -19.89
CA ALA A 162 8.58 1.04 -21.15
C ALA A 162 9.27 -0.02 -22.01
N GLU A 163 10.60 0.03 -22.10
CA GLU A 163 11.40 -0.97 -22.79
C GLU A 163 11.23 -2.36 -22.14
N TYR A 164 11.31 -2.43 -20.81
CA TYR A 164 11.06 -3.66 -20.06
C TYR A 164 9.68 -4.25 -20.34
N ILE A 165 8.62 -3.43 -20.30
CA ILE A 165 7.25 -3.87 -20.62
C ILE A 165 7.18 -4.39 -22.05
N SER A 166 7.75 -3.66 -23.01
CA SER A 166 7.74 -4.05 -24.42
C SER A 166 8.44 -5.38 -24.64
N CYS A 167 9.61 -5.59 -24.02
CA CYS A 167 10.34 -6.87 -24.10
C CYS A 167 9.58 -8.02 -23.42
N ARG A 168 9.01 -7.78 -22.24
CA ARG A 168 8.19 -8.76 -21.50
C ARG A 168 6.97 -9.20 -22.32
N ASP A 169 6.35 -8.27 -23.04
CA ASP A 169 5.12 -8.47 -23.79
C ASP A 169 5.36 -8.85 -25.27
N GLY A 170 6.56 -9.35 -25.60
CA GLY A 170 6.86 -9.92 -26.92
C GLY A 170 7.03 -8.88 -28.04
N GLY A 171 7.43 -7.65 -27.70
CA GLY A 171 7.66 -6.57 -28.65
C GLY A 171 6.48 -5.61 -28.83
N ILE A 172 5.39 -5.79 -28.08
CA ILE A 172 4.26 -4.84 -28.08
C ILE A 172 4.74 -3.49 -27.52
N PRO A 173 4.65 -2.37 -28.27
CA PRO A 173 5.19 -1.09 -27.81
C PRO A 173 4.50 -0.57 -26.55
N SER A 174 5.30 -0.17 -25.56
CA SER A 174 4.84 0.60 -24.39
C SER A 174 5.33 2.04 -24.48
N ASN A 175 4.47 3.01 -24.19
CA ASN A 175 4.80 4.44 -24.23
C ASN A 175 5.31 4.93 -22.86
N PRO A 176 6.53 5.50 -22.75
CA PRO A 176 7.04 6.09 -21.50
C PRO A 176 6.17 7.21 -20.91
N GLN A 177 5.32 7.84 -21.73
CA GLN A 177 4.40 8.89 -21.28
C GLN A 177 3.18 8.33 -20.51
N HIS A 178 2.90 7.04 -20.64
CA HIS A 178 1.83 6.36 -19.90
C HIS A 178 2.32 5.76 -18.57
N ILE A 179 3.58 5.99 -18.20
CA ILE A 179 4.21 5.41 -17.02
C ILE A 179 4.34 6.50 -15.95
N LEU A 180 3.79 6.21 -14.77
CA LEU A 180 3.97 7.00 -13.56
C LEU A 180 4.74 6.19 -12.53
N LEU A 181 5.85 6.72 -12.03
CA LEU A 181 6.58 6.12 -10.93
C LEU A 181 5.91 6.53 -9.60
N SER A 182 5.85 5.60 -8.65
CA SER A 182 5.23 5.78 -7.33
C SER A 182 6.02 5.10 -6.23
N ALA A 183 5.73 5.43 -4.97
CA ALA A 183 6.31 4.78 -3.80
C ALA A 183 5.64 3.41 -3.55
N GLY A 184 5.86 2.48 -4.48
CA GLY A 184 5.24 1.17 -4.49
C GLY A 184 3.80 1.17 -4.99
N ALA A 185 3.30 -0.03 -5.32
CA ALA A 185 1.99 -0.20 -5.95
C ALA A 185 0.81 0.32 -5.09
N SER A 186 0.92 0.26 -3.75
CA SER A 186 -0.12 0.70 -2.83
C SER A 186 -0.52 2.17 -3.03
N ASP A 187 0.45 3.05 -3.28
CA ASP A 187 0.17 4.46 -3.53
C ASP A 187 -0.50 4.67 -4.89
N SER A 188 -0.08 3.94 -5.92
CA SER A 188 -0.75 3.95 -7.23
C SER A 188 -2.21 3.51 -7.11
N ILE A 189 -2.50 2.44 -6.36
CA ILE A 189 -3.88 1.95 -6.16
C ILE A 189 -4.72 3.02 -5.44
N ARG A 190 -4.18 3.66 -4.40
CA ARG A 190 -4.89 4.74 -3.68
C ARG A 190 -5.24 5.89 -4.62
N VAL A 191 -4.29 6.35 -5.43
CA VAL A 191 -4.50 7.44 -6.39
C VAL A 191 -5.55 7.05 -7.44
N CYS A 192 -5.46 5.84 -8.00
CA CYS A 192 -6.45 5.34 -8.96
C CYS A 192 -7.85 5.26 -8.34
N MET A 193 -7.98 4.72 -7.13
CA MET A 193 -9.28 4.64 -6.45
C MET A 193 -9.87 6.03 -6.18
N ASN A 194 -9.06 6.98 -5.72
CA ASN A 194 -9.51 8.36 -5.48
C ASN A 194 -10.01 9.07 -6.75
N LEU A 195 -9.53 8.68 -7.93
CA LEU A 195 -10.00 9.23 -9.20
C LEU A 195 -11.44 8.78 -9.53
N TYR A 196 -11.78 7.53 -9.20
CA TYR A 196 -13.07 6.93 -9.54
C TYR A 196 -14.13 7.05 -8.44
N VAL A 197 -13.71 7.20 -7.18
CA VAL A 197 -14.64 7.44 -6.07
C VAL A 197 -15.13 8.88 -6.15
N THR A 198 -16.29 9.07 -6.78
CA THR A 198 -17.05 10.31 -6.70
C THR A 198 -17.68 10.40 -5.32
N VAL A 199 -17.23 11.35 -4.51
CA VAL A 199 -18.04 11.81 -3.39
C VAL A 199 -19.16 12.61 -4.03
N ASN A 200 -20.36 12.03 -4.16
CA ASN A 200 -21.54 12.80 -4.53
C ASN A 200 -21.70 13.87 -3.45
N PHE A 201 -21.43 15.13 -3.82
CA PHE A 201 -21.65 16.31 -2.98
C PHE A 201 -23.11 16.73 -3.06
#